data_AF-A0A8T7MAK9-F1
#
_entry.id   AF-A0A8T7MAK9-F1
#
_cell.length_a   1.000
_cell.length_b   1.000
_cell.length_c   1.000
_cell.angle_alpha   90.00
_cell.angle_beta   90.00
_cell.angle_gamma   90.00
#
_symmetry.space_group_name_H-M   'P 1'
#
loop_
_entity.id
_entity.type
_entity.pdbx_description
1 polymer ?
#
loop_
_entity_poly.entity_id
_entity_poly.type
_entity_poly.pdbx_seq_one_letter_code
_entity_poly.pdbx_strand_id
1 'polypeptide(L)'
;MMDTLLITLQADEWTEAAIRWLEAAEARRGSKRTRNEYEANMRLFMASVSKHPAQITGSDCQRWASDMHQAGLANATIKARLAAVSSFYRFAQRYEVTPGQYLHSFNPASAVQRPSLRTRPRANPRTS
;
A
#
# COMPACT_ATOMS: atom_id res chain seq x y z
N MET A 1 -25.19 12.25 7.18
CA MET A 1 -24.80 11.65 8.48
C MET A 1 -23.45 11.00 8.26
N MET A 2 -22.37 11.63 8.75
CA MET A 2 -21.02 11.06 8.73
C MET A 2 -20.84 10.32 10.04
N ASP A 3 -20.89 8.99 9.97
CA ASP A 3 -21.05 8.10 11.11
C ASP A 3 -19.90 8.21 12.11
N THR A 4 -20.30 8.18 13.38
CA THR A 4 -19.55 8.46 14.61
C THR A 4 -18.57 7.33 14.96
N LEU A 5 -17.77 6.89 14.00
CA LEU A 5 -16.72 5.87 14.17
C LEU A 5 -15.31 6.40 13.93
N LEU A 6 -15.14 7.72 13.79
CA LEU A 6 -13.83 8.38 13.69
C LEU A 6 -13.25 8.82 15.06
N ILE A 7 -13.94 8.62 16.18
CA ILE A 7 -13.70 9.37 17.44
C ILE A 7 -12.94 8.59 18.55
N THR A 8 -12.27 7.48 18.24
CA THR A 8 -11.33 6.85 19.21
C THR A 8 -9.98 6.50 18.61
N LEU A 9 -9.50 7.35 17.71
CA LEU A 9 -8.08 7.47 17.45
C LEU A 9 -7.67 8.83 18.02
N GLN A 10 -6.53 8.90 18.73
CA GLN A 10 -5.75 10.14 18.68
C GLN A 10 -5.74 10.57 17.20
N ALA A 11 -5.97 11.84 16.89
CA ALA A 11 -5.90 12.34 15.52
C ALA A 11 -4.49 12.09 14.98
N ASP A 12 -4.28 10.90 14.43
CA ASP A 12 -2.99 10.34 14.07
C ASP A 12 -2.71 10.72 12.63
N GLU A 13 -1.47 11.08 12.36
CA GLU A 13 -0.96 11.56 11.08
C GLU A 13 -1.26 10.58 9.95
N TRP A 14 -1.39 9.29 10.27
CA TRP A 14 -1.81 8.22 9.36
C TRP A 14 -3.27 8.31 8.92
N THR A 15 -4.16 8.71 9.82
CA THR A 15 -5.58 8.91 9.50
C THR A 15 -5.72 10.12 8.59
N GLU A 16 -5.05 11.22 8.90
CA GLU A 16 -5.04 12.38 8.02
C GLU A 16 -4.44 12.03 6.65
N ALA A 17 -3.29 11.36 6.62
CA ALA A 17 -2.65 10.95 5.38
C ALA A 17 -3.53 10.04 4.53
N ALA A 18 -4.32 9.15 5.14
CA ALA A 18 -5.28 8.32 4.42
C ALA A 18 -6.38 9.15 3.75
N ILE A 19 -6.91 10.16 4.45
CA ILE A 19 -7.91 11.09 3.89
C ILE A 19 -7.29 11.87 2.72
N ARG A 20 -6.12 12.49 2.93
CA ARG A 20 -5.41 13.27 1.90
C ARG A 20 -5.04 12.44 0.68
N TRP A 21 -4.63 11.20 0.90
CA TRP A 21 -4.32 10.25 -0.17
C TRP A 21 -5.55 9.94 -1.03
N LEU A 22 -6.71 9.71 -0.41
CA LEU A 22 -7.96 9.44 -1.13
C LEU A 22 -8.44 10.67 -1.91
N GLU A 23 -8.33 11.87 -1.33
CA GLU A 23 -8.60 13.14 -2.02
C GLU A 23 -7.69 13.32 -3.24
N ALA A 24 -6.38 13.09 -3.06
CA ALA A 24 -5.40 13.17 -4.15
C ALA A 24 -5.65 12.12 -5.24
N ALA A 25 -6.07 10.90 -4.87
CA ALA A 25 -6.43 9.85 -5.81
C ALA A 25 -7.67 10.21 -6.63
N GLU A 26 -8.71 10.77 -5.99
CA GLU A 26 -9.92 11.28 -6.65
C GLU A 26 -9.56 12.40 -7.64
N ALA A 27 -8.82 13.42 -7.17
CA ALA A 27 -8.44 14.57 -7.98
C ALA A 27 -7.60 14.17 -9.20
N ARG A 28 -6.64 13.23 -9.02
CA ARG A 28 -5.78 12.75 -10.11
C ARG A 28 -6.54 11.95 -11.17
N ARG A 29 -7.59 11.23 -10.79
CA ARG A 29 -8.33 10.32 -11.68
C ARG A 29 -9.66 10.89 -12.16
N GLY A 30 -10.14 11.97 -11.55
CA GLY A 30 -11.47 12.54 -11.80
C GLY A 30 -12.60 11.56 -11.47
N SER A 31 -12.39 10.60 -10.56
CA SER A 31 -13.32 9.50 -10.33
C SER A 31 -13.47 9.13 -8.85
N LYS A 32 -14.67 9.36 -8.32
CA LYS A 32 -15.11 8.86 -7.01
C LYS A 32 -15.08 7.34 -6.93
N ARG A 33 -15.27 6.65 -8.05
CA ARG A 33 -15.19 5.17 -8.10
C ARG A 33 -13.80 4.69 -7.73
N THR A 34 -12.74 5.32 -8.24
CA THR A 34 -11.37 4.93 -7.92
C THR A 34 -11.04 5.20 -6.45
N ARG A 35 -11.52 6.31 -5.89
CA ARG A 35 -11.44 6.59 -4.45
C ARG A 35 -12.09 5.48 -3.62
N ASN A 36 -13.35 5.15 -3.91
CA ASN A 36 -14.10 4.15 -3.15
C ASN A 36 -13.45 2.76 -3.25
N GLU A 37 -12.93 2.40 -4.42
CA GLU A 37 -12.22 1.13 -4.62
C GLU A 37 -10.92 1.08 -3.82
N TYR A 38 -10.15 2.16 -3.79
CA TYR A 38 -8.92 2.24 -3.00
C TYR A 38 -9.21 2.20 -1.50
N GLU A 39 -10.21 2.93 -1.04
CA GLU A 39 -10.68 2.92 0.34
C GLU A 39 -11.12 1.52 0.77
N ALA A 40 -11.95 0.85 -0.04
CA ALA A 40 -12.41 -0.51 0.26
C ALA A 40 -11.25 -1.51 0.34
N ASN A 41 -10.33 -1.46 -0.63
CA ASN A 41 -9.17 -2.36 -0.65
C ASN A 41 -8.22 -2.09 0.53
N MET A 42 -8.03 -0.83 0.91
CA MET A 42 -7.20 -0.48 2.07
C MET A 42 -7.85 -0.92 3.39
N ARG A 43 -9.17 -0.77 3.54
CA ARG A 43 -9.91 -1.29 4.70
C ARG A 43 -9.77 -2.80 4.84
N LEU A 44 -9.92 -3.55 3.74
CA LEU A 44 -9.72 -5.00 3.74
C LEU A 44 -8.30 -5.40 4.18
N PHE A 45 -7.29 -4.65 3.74
CA PHE A 45 -5.91 -4.88 4.13
C PHE A 45 -5.70 -4.64 5.64
N MET A 46 -6.14 -3.48 6.14
CA MET A 46 -5.97 -3.12 7.55
C MET A 46 -6.71 -4.10 8.48
N ALA A 47 -7.90 -4.55 8.09
CA ALA A 47 -8.64 -5.57 8.83
C ALA A 47 -7.95 -6.94 8.82
N SER A 48 -7.21 -7.27 7.76
CA SER A 48 -6.46 -8.52 7.66
C SER A 48 -5.18 -8.52 8.49
N VAL A 49 -4.47 -7.39 8.56
CA VAL A 49 -3.17 -7.30 9.23
C VAL A 49 -3.33 -6.93 10.71
N SER A 50 -4.37 -6.17 11.08
CA SER A 50 -4.66 -5.74 12.45
C SER A 50 -3.45 -5.11 13.17
N LYS A 51 -2.65 -4.33 12.43
CA LYS A 51 -1.50 -3.58 12.94
C LYS A 51 -1.65 -2.10 12.63
N HIS A 52 -0.92 -1.28 13.39
CA HIS A 52 -0.75 0.12 13.05
C HIS A 52 -0.04 0.26 11.69
N PRO A 53 -0.43 1.19 10.79
CA PRO A 53 0.20 1.36 9.48
C PRO A 53 1.73 1.52 9.52
N ALA A 54 2.27 2.18 10.54
CA ALA A 54 3.71 2.34 10.77
C ALA A 54 4.45 1.03 11.11
N GLN A 55 3.74 -0.02 11.52
CA GLN A 55 4.28 -1.31 11.91
C GLN A 55 4.16 -2.37 10.79
N ILE A 56 3.56 -2.01 9.66
CA ILE A 56 3.32 -2.95 8.56
C ILE A 56 4.63 -3.23 7.82
N THR A 57 4.90 -4.51 7.64
CA THR A 57 6.12 -5.02 7.02
C THR A 57 5.86 -5.61 5.64
N GLY A 58 6.93 -5.84 4.87
CA GLY A 58 6.83 -6.59 3.62
C GLY A 58 6.30 -8.02 3.79
N SER A 59 6.63 -8.67 4.92
CA SER A 59 6.09 -9.99 5.26
C SER A 59 4.57 -9.97 5.48
N ASP A 60 4.01 -8.90 6.04
CA ASP A 60 2.56 -8.77 6.20
C ASP A 60 1.86 -8.71 4.84
N CYS A 61 2.41 -7.94 3.90
CA CYS A 61 1.89 -7.88 2.54
C CYS A 61 2.03 -9.23 1.80
N GLN A 62 3.13 -9.96 2.01
CA GLN A 62 3.34 -11.29 1.41
C GLN A 62 2.36 -12.33 1.98
N ARG A 63 2.13 -12.32 3.29
CA ARG A 63 1.13 -13.17 3.94
C ARG A 63 -0.25 -12.88 3.37
N TRP A 64 -0.67 -11.62 3.35
CA TRP A 64 -1.99 -11.26 2.82
C TRP A 64 -2.17 -11.66 1.35
N ALA A 65 -1.15 -11.50 0.52
CA ALA A 65 -1.18 -11.99 -0.86
C ALA A 65 -1.34 -13.52 -0.93
N SER A 66 -0.61 -14.24 -0.10
CA SER A 66 -0.68 -15.71 -0.02
C SER A 66 -2.06 -16.18 0.44
N ASP A 67 -2.64 -15.53 1.45
CA ASP A 67 -3.98 -15.84 1.95
C ASP A 67 -5.05 -15.64 0.86
N MET A 68 -4.94 -14.56 0.07
CA MET A 68 -5.83 -14.33 -1.07
C MET A 68 -5.66 -15.37 -2.18
N HIS A 69 -4.42 -15.82 -2.44
CA HIS A 69 -4.15 -16.90 -3.39
C HIS A 69 -4.77 -18.23 -2.91
N GLN A 70 -4.62 -18.56 -1.63
CA GLN A 70 -5.21 -19.76 -1.03
C GLN A 70 -6.74 -19.72 -1.04
N ALA A 71 -7.33 -18.54 -0.87
CA ALA A 71 -8.77 -18.31 -1.02
C ALA A 71 -9.26 -18.34 -2.47
N GLY A 72 -8.38 -18.60 -3.46
CA GLY A 72 -8.75 -18.77 -4.87
C GLY A 72 -9.09 -17.46 -5.59
N LEU A 73 -8.67 -16.30 -5.06
CA LEU A 73 -8.94 -15.02 -5.72
C LEU A 73 -8.15 -14.91 -7.03
N ALA A 74 -8.77 -14.30 -8.03
CA ALA A 74 -8.12 -14.03 -9.31
C ALA A 74 -6.89 -13.13 -9.13
N ASN A 75 -5.83 -13.41 -9.90
CA ASN A 75 -4.59 -12.62 -9.90
C ASN A 75 -4.82 -11.12 -10.14
N ALA A 76 -5.82 -10.77 -10.97
CA ALA A 76 -6.18 -9.38 -11.23
C ALA A 76 -6.68 -8.68 -9.95
N THR A 77 -7.52 -9.36 -9.16
CA THR A 77 -8.04 -8.85 -7.87
C THR A 77 -6.91 -8.67 -6.85
N ILE A 78 -6.01 -9.65 -6.74
CA ILE A 78 -4.85 -9.58 -5.84
C ILE A 78 -3.96 -8.39 -6.21
N LYS A 79 -3.67 -8.21 -7.51
CA LYS A 79 -2.90 -7.07 -8.00
C LYS A 79 -3.58 -5.73 -7.73
N ALA A 80 -4.90 -5.62 -7.95
CA ALA A 80 -5.65 -4.39 -7.67
C ALA A 80 -5.60 -4.02 -6.18
N ARG A 81 -5.77 -5.01 -5.30
CA ARG A 81 -5.68 -4.85 -3.85
C ARG A 81 -4.29 -4.41 -3.39
N LEU A 82 -3.25 -5.09 -3.85
CA LEU A 82 -1.86 -4.71 -3.55
C LEU A 82 -1.48 -3.36 -4.17
N ALA A 83 -2.07 -2.97 -5.30
CA ALA A 83 -1.85 -1.66 -5.90
C ALA A 83 -2.44 -0.54 -5.03
N ALA A 84 -3.59 -0.74 -4.38
CA ALA A 84 -4.13 0.22 -3.42
C ALA A 84 -3.17 0.44 -2.23
N VAL A 85 -2.69 -0.65 -1.62
CA VAL A 85 -1.69 -0.57 -0.52
C VAL A 85 -0.41 0.12 -0.99
N SER A 86 0.13 -0.29 -2.14
CA SER A 86 1.34 0.30 -2.71
C SER A 86 1.16 1.80 -3.01
N SER A 87 -0.02 2.21 -3.50
CA SER A 87 -0.37 3.60 -3.76
C SER A 87 -0.36 4.43 -2.47
N PHE A 88 -0.98 3.92 -1.41
CA PHE A 88 -1.00 4.60 -0.11
C PHE A 88 0.40 4.78 0.47
N TYR A 89 1.23 3.73 0.53
CA TYR A 89 2.57 3.86 1.09
C TYR A 89 3.50 4.73 0.22
N ARG A 90 3.31 4.77 -1.11
CA ARG A 90 4.01 5.75 -1.96
C ARG A 90 3.61 7.18 -1.66
N PHE A 91 2.35 7.41 -1.26
CA PHE A 91 1.91 8.71 -0.77
C PHE A 91 2.54 9.02 0.59
N ALA A 92 2.52 8.08 1.54
CA ALA A 92 3.14 8.22 2.86
C ALA A 92 4.65 8.53 2.79
N GLN A 93 5.35 7.99 1.78
CA GLN A 93 6.76 8.30 1.50
C GLN A 93 7.03 9.76 1.09
N ARG A 94 6.00 10.50 0.71
CA ARG A 94 6.08 11.89 0.25
C ARG A 94 5.25 12.83 1.12
N TYR A 95 4.52 12.29 2.08
CA TYR A 95 3.67 13.05 2.97
C TYR A 95 4.51 13.51 4.16
N GLU A 96 4.86 14.79 4.16
CA GLU A 96 5.59 15.42 5.25
C GLU A 96 4.62 15.77 6.37
N VAL A 97 4.92 15.27 7.56
CA VAL A 97 4.20 15.58 8.79
C VAL A 97 4.78 16.85 9.42
N THR A 98 6.11 16.90 9.48
CA THR A 98 6.92 18.03 9.92
C THR A 98 7.97 18.26 8.84
N PRO A 99 8.48 19.48 8.62
CA PRO A 99 9.48 19.72 7.58
C PRO A 99 10.66 18.74 7.64
N GLY A 100 10.86 17.98 6.56
CA GLY A 100 11.92 16.95 6.47
C GLY A 100 11.61 15.61 7.14
N GLN A 101 10.44 15.45 7.76
CA GLN A 101 9.97 14.20 8.35
C GLN A 101 8.77 13.64 7.57
N TYR A 102 9.03 12.57 6.83
CA TYR A 102 8.00 11.83 6.09
C TYR A 102 7.32 10.79 6.98
N LEU A 103 6.04 10.55 6.71
CA LEU A 103 5.23 9.59 7.45
C LEU A 103 5.79 8.15 7.39
N HIS A 104 6.43 7.77 6.27
CA HIS A 104 7.13 6.50 6.16
C HIS A 104 8.31 6.56 5.20
N SER A 105 9.40 5.87 5.50
CA SER A 105 10.56 5.73 4.59
C SER A 105 10.41 4.71 3.45
N PHE A 106 9.56 3.67 3.57
CA PHE A 106 9.50 2.59 2.58
C PHE A 106 8.06 2.11 2.29
N ASN A 107 7.91 1.39 1.17
CA ASN A 107 6.64 0.78 0.77
C ASN A 107 6.67 -0.75 1.02
N PRO A 108 5.92 -1.27 2.01
CA PRO A 108 5.91 -2.70 2.33
C PRO A 108 5.36 -3.57 1.19
N ALA A 109 4.40 -3.08 0.40
CA ALA A 109 3.83 -3.83 -0.71
C ALA A 109 4.83 -4.08 -1.86
N SER A 110 5.95 -3.34 -1.90
CA SER A 110 7.02 -3.57 -2.87
C SER A 110 7.72 -4.92 -2.71
N ALA A 111 7.66 -5.53 -1.53
CA ALA A 111 8.22 -6.85 -1.24
C ALA A 111 7.43 -8.00 -1.89
N VAL A 112 6.15 -7.78 -2.23
CA VAL A 112 5.29 -8.80 -2.88
C VAL A 112 5.52 -8.86 -4.38
N GLN A 113 5.94 -7.74 -4.99
CA GLN A 113 6.05 -7.62 -6.45
C GLN A 113 7.34 -8.20 -7.04
N ARG A 114 8.29 -8.68 -6.21
CA ARG A 114 9.58 -9.19 -6.70
C ARG A 114 9.66 -10.72 -6.63
N PRO A 115 9.49 -11.44 -7.74
CA PRO A 115 10.49 -12.42 -8.10
C PRO A 115 11.79 -11.64 -8.26
N SER A 116 12.76 -11.89 -7.38
CA SER A 116 14.14 -11.46 -7.64
C SER A 116 14.53 -12.01 -9.01
N LEU A 117 14.59 -11.14 -10.02
CA LEU A 117 15.32 -11.46 -11.23
C LEU A 117 16.76 -11.67 -10.76
N ARG A 118 17.21 -12.93 -10.65
CA ARG A 118 18.64 -13.23 -10.64
C ARG A 118 19.20 -12.52 -11.87
N THR A 119 19.88 -11.41 -11.66
CA THR A 119 20.75 -10.81 -12.66
C THR A 119 21.73 -11.92 -13.07
N ARG A 120 21.54 -12.47 -14.27
CA ARG A 120 22.50 -13.41 -14.83
C ARG A 120 23.84 -12.66 -14.94
N PRO A 121 24.97 -13.19 -14.47
CA PRO A 121 26.25 -12.53 -14.67
C PRO A 121 26.47 -12.35 -16.18
N ARG A 122 26.81 -11.13 -16.59
CA ARG A 122 27.19 -10.82 -17.97
C ARG A 122 28.41 -11.68 -18.29
N ALA A 123 28.27 -12.63 -19.22
CA ALA A 123 29.40 -13.39 -19.71
C ALA A 123 30.42 -12.42 -20.31
N ASN A 124 31.64 -12.42 -19.79
CA ASN A 124 32.74 -11.64 -20.32
C ASN A 124 33.20 -12.34 -21.63
N PRO A 125 33.23 -11.68 -22.79
CA PRO A 125 33.84 -12.28 -23.96
C PRO A 125 35.34 -12.43 -23.68
N ARG A 126 35.83 -13.66 -23.73
CA ARG A 126 37.27 -13.95 -23.67
C ARG A 126 37.93 -13.20 -24.82
N THR A 127 38.80 -12.26 -24.49
CA THR A 127 39.76 -11.71 -25.46
C THR A 127 40.81 -12.80 -25.66
N SER A 128 40.82 -13.39 -26.85
CA SER A 128 41.94 -14.19 -27.37
C SER A 128 43.15 -13.31 -27.64
#